data_AF-A0A1S6Q426-F1
#
_entry.id   AF-A0A1S6Q426-F1
#
_cell.length_a   1.000
_cell.length_b   1.000
_cell.length_c   1.000
_cell.angle_alpha   90.00
_cell.angle_beta   90.00
_cell.angle_gamma   90.00
#
_symmetry.space_group_name_H-M   'P 1'
#
loop_
_entity.id
_entity.type
_entity.pdbx_description
1 polymer ?
#
loop_
_entity_poly.entity_id
_entity_poly.type
_entity_poly.pdbx_seq_one_letter_code
_entity_poly.pdbx_strand_id
1 'polypeptide(L)'
;ISKLFIVAFVFGFISSASAQIGQINPSSIGGKYRVAGTNPDGSSYGGSVTITQSNGEYLFTWTVAGQSFTETGSLDGSTLTVDWDQNDPVIYEVKNGGRLLE
;
A
#
# COMPACT_ATOMS: atom_id res chain seq x y z
N ILE A 1 2.93 24.65 -14.96
CA ILE A 1 2.94 23.18 -14.88
C ILE A 1 2.18 22.83 -13.61
N SER A 2 0.85 22.67 -13.73
CA SER A 2 -0.04 22.52 -12.58
C SER A 2 0.22 21.20 -11.86
N LYS A 3 0.79 21.29 -10.66
CA LYS A 3 0.77 20.23 -9.65
C LYS A 3 -0.59 20.26 -8.96
N LEU A 4 -1.63 19.83 -9.67
CA LEU A 4 -2.93 19.52 -9.10
C LEU A 4 -3.33 18.13 -9.59
N PHE A 5 -2.60 17.12 -9.12
CA PHE A 5 -3.16 15.79 -9.01
C PHE A 5 -3.72 15.72 -7.59
N ILE A 6 -5.03 15.54 -7.48
CA ILE A 6 -5.71 15.29 -6.22
C ILE A 6 -5.15 13.96 -5.69
N VAL A 7 -4.05 14.04 -4.94
CA VAL A 7 -3.60 13.01 -4.02
C VAL A 7 -4.26 13.39 -2.69
N ALA A 8 -5.58 13.27 -2.64
CA ALA A 8 -6.29 13.22 -1.37
C ALA A 8 -6.08 11.82 -0.77
N PHE A 9 -4.83 11.50 -0.41
CA PHE A 9 -4.46 10.31 0.36
C PHE A 9 -4.05 10.67 1.78
N VAL A 10 -4.52 11.82 2.29
CA VAL A 10 -4.19 12.27 3.63
C VAL A 10 -5.48 12.40 4.44
N PHE A 11 -5.51 11.66 5.55
CA PHE A 11 -6.44 11.69 6.68
C PHE A 11 -7.75 10.88 6.55
N GLY A 12 -7.69 9.61 6.94
CA GLY A 12 -8.87 8.85 7.40
C GLY A 12 -9.15 7.50 6.73
N PHE A 13 -8.21 6.97 5.94
CA PHE A 13 -8.43 5.69 5.27
C PHE A 13 -8.15 4.53 6.24
N ILE A 14 -9.16 3.70 6.48
CA ILE A 14 -8.93 2.31 6.85
C ILE A 14 -8.76 1.58 5.52
N SER A 15 -7.53 1.52 5.01
CA SER A 15 -7.21 0.73 3.82
C SER A 15 -6.73 -0.64 4.28
N SER A 16 -7.47 -1.68 3.89
CA SER A 16 -7.05 -3.05 4.14
C SER A 16 -6.55 -3.64 2.83
N ALA A 17 -5.32 -4.16 2.84
CA ALA A 17 -4.78 -4.92 1.73
C ALA A 17 -4.73 -6.41 2.08
N SER A 18 -5.38 -7.26 1.28
CA SER A 18 -5.37 -8.72 1.50
C SER A 18 -4.67 -9.46 0.37
N ALA A 19 -3.73 -10.35 0.69
CA ALA A 19 -2.98 -11.12 -0.30
C ALA A 19 -3.91 -12.00 -1.17
N GLN A 20 -3.76 -11.94 -2.48
CA GLN A 20 -4.30 -12.95 -3.39
C GLN A 20 -3.36 -14.16 -3.36
N ILE A 21 -3.83 -15.25 -2.74
CA ILE A 21 -3.14 -16.53 -2.47
C ILE A 21 -1.89 -16.79 -3.34
N GLY A 22 -0.72 -16.75 -2.72
CA GLY A 22 0.59 -17.10 -3.27
C GLY A 22 1.69 -16.90 -2.22
N GLN A 23 2.56 -17.91 -2.06
CA GLN A 23 3.71 -18.04 -1.14
C GLN A 23 3.85 -17.00 -0.01
N ILE A 24 3.36 -17.36 1.17
CA ILE A 24 3.61 -16.67 2.44
C ILE A 24 5.06 -16.85 2.86
N ASN A 25 5.86 -15.78 2.78
CA ASN A 25 7.16 -15.70 3.45
C ASN A 25 6.97 -14.84 4.71
N PRO A 26 7.03 -15.39 5.94
CA PRO A 26 6.87 -14.59 7.15
C PRO A 26 7.94 -13.49 7.32
N SER A 27 9.01 -13.54 6.53
CA SER A 27 10.08 -12.54 6.45
C SER A 27 9.93 -11.53 5.31
N SER A 28 8.88 -11.63 4.48
CA SER A 28 8.68 -10.74 3.33
C SER A 28 7.20 -10.58 2.97
N ILE A 29 6.77 -9.34 2.72
CA ILE A 29 5.40 -9.04 2.29
C ILE A 29 5.25 -9.00 0.75
N GLY A 30 6.23 -9.51 0.01
CA GLY A 30 6.16 -9.56 -1.45
C GLY A 30 4.92 -10.33 -1.95
N GLY A 31 4.22 -9.80 -2.94
CA GLY A 31 3.01 -10.43 -3.48
C GLY A 31 2.01 -9.45 -4.08
N LYS A 32 0.89 -9.98 -4.56
CA LYS A 32 -0.23 -9.17 -5.06
C LYS A 32 -1.36 -9.16 -4.03
N TYR A 33 -1.85 -7.97 -3.72
CA TYR A 33 -2.90 -7.74 -2.74
C TYR A 33 -4.08 -7.07 -3.41
N ARG A 34 -5.30 -7.43 -2.99
CA ARG A 34 -6.48 -6.60 -3.22
C ARG A 34 -6.40 -5.41 -2.28
N VAL A 35 -6.76 -4.24 -2.80
CA VAL A 35 -6.89 -3.00 -2.03
C VAL A 35 -8.35 -2.57 -2.06
N ALA A 36 -8.86 -2.16 -0.91
CA ALA A 36 -10.16 -1.52 -0.78
C ALA A 36 -10.06 -0.38 0.25
N GLY A 37 -10.91 0.63 0.08
CA GLY A 37 -11.04 1.74 1.03
C GLY A 37 -12.17 2.68 0.67
N THR A 38 -12.23 3.83 1.35
CA THR A 38 -13.30 4.82 1.21
C THR A 38 -12.70 6.19 0.97
N ASN A 39 -13.07 6.83 -0.14
CA ASN A 39 -12.69 8.19 -0.51
C ASN A 39 -13.20 9.23 0.49
N PRO A 40 -12.63 10.46 0.54
CA PRO A 40 -13.09 11.51 1.45
C PRO A 40 -14.54 11.93 1.23
N ASP A 41 -15.08 11.73 0.03
CA ASP A 41 -16.49 11.97 -0.30
C ASP A 41 -17.43 10.84 0.14
N GLY A 42 -16.90 9.79 0.79
CA GLY A 42 -17.64 8.62 1.27
C GLY A 42 -17.81 7.51 0.23
N SER A 43 -17.40 7.71 -1.02
CA SER A 43 -17.47 6.65 -2.04
C SER A 43 -16.42 5.56 -1.80
N SER A 44 -16.71 4.31 -2.17
CA SER A 44 -15.72 3.22 -2.05
C SER A 44 -14.76 3.21 -3.23
N TYR A 45 -13.49 2.90 -2.98
CA TYR A 45 -12.53 2.58 -4.03
C TYR A 45 -12.00 1.15 -3.87
N GLY A 46 -11.55 0.58 -4.99
CA GLY A 46 -10.97 -0.74 -5.03
C GLY A 46 -9.87 -0.85 -6.08
N GLY A 47 -8.96 -1.77 -5.87
CA GLY A 47 -7.83 -1.98 -6.77
C GLY A 47 -6.95 -3.14 -6.36
N SER A 48 -5.71 -3.09 -6.80
CA SER A 48 -4.67 -4.02 -6.36
C SER A 48 -3.35 -3.31 -6.13
N VAL A 49 -2.52 -3.85 -5.25
CA VAL A 49 -1.11 -3.47 -5.14
C VAL A 49 -0.24 -4.69 -5.37
N THR A 50 0.80 -4.53 -6.18
CA THR A 50 1.88 -5.52 -6.29
C THR A 50 3.06 -5.01 -5.49
N ILE A 51 3.55 -5.84 -4.58
CA ILE A 51 4.69 -5.53 -3.73
C ILE A 51 5.84 -6.43 -4.17
N THR A 52 6.96 -5.82 -4.53
CA THR A 52 8.22 -6.51 -4.84
C THR A 52 9.30 -6.04 -3.89
N GLN A 53 10.19 -6.94 -3.47
CA GLN A 53 11.30 -6.60 -2.58
C GLN A 53 12.63 -6.73 -3.33
N SER A 54 13.51 -5.74 -3.15
CA SER A 54 14.88 -5.78 -3.65
C SER A 54 15.82 -5.09 -2.65
N ASN A 55 16.92 -5.75 -2.27
CA ASN A 55 17.94 -5.19 -1.37
C ASN A 55 17.42 -4.63 -0.04
N GLY A 56 16.33 -5.18 0.50
CA GLY A 56 15.72 -4.71 1.76
C GLY A 56 14.71 -3.57 1.61
N GLU A 57 14.56 -3.02 0.40
CA GLU A 57 13.54 -2.03 0.04
C GLU A 57 12.35 -2.72 -0.63
N TYR A 58 11.15 -2.22 -0.35
CA TYR A 58 9.92 -2.66 -0.99
C TYR A 58 9.48 -1.62 -2.02
N LEU A 59 9.17 -2.09 -3.22
CA LEU A 59 8.53 -1.32 -4.27
C LEU A 59 7.06 -1.74 -4.34
N PHE A 60 6.19 -0.74 -4.32
CA PHE A 60 4.76 -0.90 -4.36
C PHE A 60 4.25 -0.35 -5.69
N THR A 61 3.49 -1.15 -6.42
CA THR A 61 2.78 -0.70 -7.63
C THR A 61 1.28 -0.85 -7.41
N TRP A 62 0.60 0.25 -7.11
CA TRP A 62 -0.85 0.28 -7.00
C TRP A 62 -1.49 0.42 -8.38
N THR A 63 -2.64 -0.22 -8.56
CA THR A 63 -3.54 -0.03 -9.68
C THR A 63 -4.95 0.20 -9.12
N VAL A 64 -5.43 1.42 -9.21
CA VAL A 64 -6.75 1.85 -8.70
C VAL A 64 -7.43 2.67 -9.79
N ALA A 65 -8.70 2.39 -10.09
CA ALA A 65 -9.48 3.11 -11.10
C ALA A 65 -8.80 3.25 -12.49
N GLY A 66 -7.97 2.28 -12.88
CA GLY A 66 -7.23 2.31 -14.15
C GLY A 66 -5.96 3.18 -14.15
N GLN A 67 -5.61 3.78 -13.02
CA GLN A 67 -4.36 4.52 -12.82
C GLN A 67 -3.35 3.67 -12.05
N SER A 68 -2.07 3.90 -12.31
CA SER A 68 -0.98 3.22 -11.61
C SER A 68 -0.10 4.22 -10.86
N PHE A 69 0.26 3.86 -9.62
CA PHE A 69 1.11 4.65 -8.72
C PHE A 69 2.25 3.76 -8.24
N THR A 70 3.45 4.33 -8.09
CA THR A 70 4.63 3.56 -7.68
C THR A 70 5.37 4.31 -6.58
N GLU A 71 5.54 3.66 -5.44
CA GLU A 71 6.23 4.21 -4.28
C GLU A 71 7.14 3.16 -3.64
N THR A 72 8.04 3.59 -2.78
CA THR A 72 8.93 2.71 -2.02
C THR A 72 8.57 2.65 -0.54
N GLY A 73 9.08 1.64 0.16
CA GLY A 73 8.87 1.50 1.58
C GLY A 73 9.84 0.53 2.25
N SER A 74 9.82 0.53 3.57
CA SER A 74 10.66 -0.30 4.42
C SER A 74 9.83 -1.03 5.47
N LEU A 75 10.27 -2.23 5.85
CA LEU A 75 9.64 -3.05 6.89
C LEU A 75 10.59 -3.20 8.07
N ASP A 76 10.16 -2.77 9.25
CA ASP A 76 10.83 -3.04 10.52
C ASP A 76 9.91 -3.83 11.45
N GLY A 77 10.27 -5.09 11.72
CA GLY A 77 9.38 -6.04 12.41
C GLY A 77 8.06 -6.23 11.66
N SER A 78 6.97 -5.74 12.25
CA SER A 78 5.62 -5.73 11.66
C SER A 78 5.16 -4.34 11.21
N THR A 79 6.03 -3.33 11.27
CA THR A 79 5.72 -1.95 10.89
C THR A 79 6.23 -1.69 9.48
N LEU A 80 5.30 -1.53 8.54
CA LEU A 80 5.59 -1.16 7.16
C LEU A 80 5.45 0.35 7.01
N THR A 81 6.50 1.02 6.55
CA THR A 81 6.51 2.45 6.26
C THR A 81 6.63 2.65 4.75
N VAL A 82 5.68 3.37 4.16
CA VAL A 82 5.65 3.71 2.73
C VAL A 82 5.92 5.20 2.58
N ASP A 83 6.94 5.54 1.79
CA ASP A 83 7.26 6.91 1.44
C ASP A 83 6.30 7.37 0.33
N TRP A 84 5.81 8.60 0.42
CA TRP A 84 4.87 9.20 -0.55
C TRP A 84 5.35 10.59 -1.02
N ASP A 85 6.63 10.90 -0.84
CA ASP A 85 7.19 12.24 -1.08
C ASP A 85 6.41 13.34 -0.32
N GLN A 86 5.87 12.99 0.86
CA GLN A 86 5.15 13.90 1.77
C GLN A 86 5.97 14.12 3.05
N ASN A 87 5.59 15.14 3.84
CA ASN A 87 6.24 15.42 5.12
C ASN A 87 6.15 14.24 6.11
N ASP A 88 5.07 13.46 6.04
CA ASP A 88 4.82 12.33 6.93
C ASP A 88 4.58 11.06 6.08
N PRO A 89 5.30 9.95 6.34
CA PRO A 89 5.09 8.70 5.63
C PRO A 89 3.79 8.02 6.05
N VAL A 90 3.33 7.06 5.26
CA VAL A 90 2.18 6.22 5.60
C VAL A 90 2.66 4.95 6.27
N ILE A 91 2.08 4.62 7.42
CA ILE A 91 2.47 3.47 8.24
C ILE A 91 1.35 2.44 8.25
N TYR A 92 1.71 1.18 8.02
CA TYR A 92 0.82 0.00 8.10
C TYR A 92 1.35 -1.00 9.12
N GLU A 93 0.45 -1.75 9.74
CA GLU A 93 0.74 -2.96 10.51
C GLU A 93 0.60 -4.20 9.61
N VAL A 94 1.65 -5.00 9.57
CA VAL A 94 1.67 -6.30 8.89
C VAL A 94 1.04 -7.34 9.80
N LYS A 95 -0.14 -7.83 9.41
CA LYS A 95 -0.91 -8.85 10.13
C LYS A 95 -0.96 -10.15 9.36
N ASN A 96 -1.32 -11.22 10.08
CA ASN A 96 -1.54 -12.55 9.51
C ASN A 96 -0.36 -13.08 8.68
N GLY A 97 0.87 -12.82 9.13
CA GLY A 97 2.10 -13.26 8.46
C GLY A 97 2.29 -12.66 7.07
N GLY A 98 1.91 -11.39 6.89
CA GLY A 98 2.00 -10.70 5.59
C GLY A 98 0.75 -10.80 4.74
N ARG A 99 -0.32 -11.46 5.20
CA ARG A 99 -1.55 -11.60 4.41
C ARG A 99 -2.47 -10.39 4.47
N LEU A 100 -2.29 -9.54 5.47
CA LEU A 100 -3.11 -8.37 5.73
C LEU A 100 -2.21 -7.18 6.08
N LEU A 101 -2.42 -6.06 5.41
CA LEU A 101 -1.82 -4.76 5.75
C LEU A 101 -2.97 -3.83 6.15
N GLU A 102 -2.89 -3.23 7.33
CA GLU A 102 -3.89 -2.32 7.92
C GLU A 102 -3.26 -1.06 8.53
#